data_AF-K4K177-F1
#
_entry.id   AF-K4K177-F1
#
_cell.length_a   1.000
_cell.length_b   1.000
_cell.length_c   1.000
_cell.angle_alpha   90.00
_cell.angle_beta   90.00
_cell.angle_gamma   90.00
#
_symmetry.space_group_name_H-M   'P 1'
#
loop_
_entity.id
_entity.type
_entity.pdbx_description
1 polymer ?
#
loop_
_entity_poly.entity_id
_entity_poly.type
_entity_poly.pdbx_seq_one_letter_code
_entity_poly.pdbx_strand_id
1 'polypeptide(L)' 'GDDCVAVKSGKIYMGRKHKVPAENIVIRQCLMENGHGAVTVGSEMAAGIKELHVEECLFRNTDRGLRIKT' A
#
# COMPACT_ATOMS: atom_id res chain seq x y z
N GLY A 1 -12.86 -6.61 7.60
CA GLY A 1 -12.39 -6.21 6.26
C GLY A 1 -10.98 -6.72 6.06
N ASP A 2 -10.24 -6.21 5.08
CA ASP A 2 -8.80 -6.47 4.93
C ASP A 2 -8.02 -5.14 5.08
N ASP A 3 -7.03 -4.86 4.23
CA ASP A 3 -6.31 -3.58 4.20
C ASP A 3 -7.21 -2.42 3.71
N CYS A 4 -7.12 -1.22 4.32
CA CYS A 4 -7.90 -0.04 3.90
C CYS A 4 -7.38 0.52 2.57
N VAL A 5 -6.06 0.75 2.47
CA VAL A 5 -5.38 1.09 1.21
C VAL A 5 -4.27 0.09 0.96
N ALA A 6 -4.32 -0.63 -0.16
CA ALA A 6 -3.29 -1.59 -0.57
C ALA A 6 -2.57 -1.12 -1.85
N VAL A 7 -1.30 -0.77 -1.75
CA VAL A 7 -0.45 -0.40 -2.88
C VAL A 7 0.28 -1.64 -3.39
N LYS A 8 0.14 -1.92 -4.69
CA LYS A 8 0.68 -3.12 -5.36
C LYS A 8 1.34 -2.73 -6.68
N SER A 9 2.28 -3.55 -7.14
CA SER A 9 2.95 -3.41 -8.43
C SER A 9 3.13 -4.75 -9.16
N GLY A 10 2.20 -5.68 -8.92
CA GLY A 10 2.05 -6.91 -9.67
C GLY A 10 2.82 -8.11 -9.09
N LYS A 11 2.38 -9.30 -9.51
CA LYS A 11 3.05 -10.56 -9.18
C LYS A 11 4.37 -10.68 -9.95
N ILE A 12 5.25 -11.58 -9.53
CA ILE A 12 6.59 -11.79 -10.10
C ILE A 12 6.60 -11.82 -11.63
N TYR A 13 5.70 -12.57 -12.26
CA TYR A 13 5.66 -12.64 -13.74
C TYR A 13 5.25 -11.32 -14.40
N MET A 14 4.36 -10.54 -13.78
CA MET A 14 3.97 -9.21 -14.26
C MET A 14 5.12 -8.22 -14.07
N GLY A 15 5.78 -8.24 -12.90
CA GLY A 15 6.93 -7.37 -12.62
C GLY A 15 8.08 -7.62 -13.60
N ARG A 16 8.34 -8.89 -13.93
CA ARG A 16 9.33 -9.26 -14.97
C ARG A 16 8.95 -8.79 -16.36
N LYS A 17 7.67 -8.89 -16.74
CA LYS A 17 7.17 -8.55 -18.08
C LYS A 17 7.04 -7.05 -18.29
N HIS A 18 6.34 -6.37 -17.38
CA HIS A 18 5.93 -4.99 -17.54
C HIS A 18 6.95 -4.01 -16.95
N LYS A 19 7.63 -4.38 -15.85
CA LYS A 19 8.65 -3.54 -15.19
C LYS A 19 8.14 -2.12 -14.86
N VAL A 20 6.86 -2.01 -14.51
CA VAL A 20 6.22 -0.74 -14.16
C VAL A 20 6.01 -0.71 -12.64
N PRO A 21 6.78 0.09 -11.89
CA PRO A 21 6.56 0.26 -10.46
C PRO A 21 5.28 1.05 -10.19
N ALA A 22 4.73 0.91 -8.97
CA ALA A 22 3.79 1.91 -8.45
C ALA A 22 4.62 3.04 -7.82
N GLU A 23 4.54 4.24 -8.38
CA GLU A 23 5.39 5.35 -7.97
C GLU A 23 4.66 6.69 -7.95
N ASN A 24 5.18 7.64 -7.15
CA ASN A 24 4.65 9.00 -6.99
C ASN A 24 3.20 9.03 -6.48
N ILE A 25 2.96 8.36 -5.34
CA ILE A 25 1.62 8.23 -4.74
C ILE A 25 1.59 9.01 -3.42
N VAL A 26 0.56 9.84 -3.24
CA VAL A 26 0.28 10.55 -1.97
C VAL A 26 -1.07 10.11 -1.43
N ILE A 27 -1.08 9.58 -0.21
CA ILE A 27 -2.28 9.25 0.55
C ILE A 27 -2.38 10.27 1.69
N ARG A 28 -3.37 11.16 1.65
CA ARG A 28 -3.50 12.23 2.63
C ARG A 28 -4.92 12.50 3.07
N GLN A 29 -5.07 13.04 4.28
CA GLN A 29 -6.36 13.56 4.80
C GLN A 29 -7.48 12.51 4.80
N CYS A 30 -7.12 11.26 5.08
CA CYS A 30 -8.05 10.11 5.11
C CYS A 30 -8.33 9.66 6.55
N LEU A 31 -9.58 9.30 6.83
CA LEU A 31 -9.96 8.49 7.99
C LEU A 31 -10.00 7.01 7.58
N MET A 32 -9.15 6.19 8.18
CA MET A 32 -9.16 4.74 8.02
C MET A 32 -9.62 4.12 9.33
N GLU A 33 -10.89 3.71 9.39
CA GLU A 33 -11.59 3.45 10.65
C GLU A 33 -11.59 1.99 11.11
N ASN A 34 -11.45 1.01 10.21
CA ASN A 34 -11.33 -0.41 10.54
C ASN A 34 -10.61 -1.16 9.39
N GLY A 35 -9.62 -2.00 9.70
CA GLY A 35 -8.91 -2.80 8.69
C GLY A 35 -7.65 -3.51 9.24
N HIS A 36 -7.20 -4.56 8.54
CA HIS A 36 -5.98 -5.32 8.87
C HIS A 36 -4.69 -4.50 8.69
N GLY A 37 -4.75 -3.41 7.92
CA GLY A 37 -3.70 -2.43 7.71
C GLY A 37 -4.31 -1.13 7.19
N ALA A 38 -3.95 0.01 7.77
CA ALA A 38 -4.43 1.30 7.29
C ALA A 38 -3.84 1.59 5.89
N VAL A 39 -2.51 1.58 5.80
CA VAL A 39 -1.80 1.53 4.52
C VAL A 39 -0.94 0.27 4.45
N THR A 40 -1.17 -0.51 3.41
CA THR A 40 -0.45 -1.75 3.15
C THR A 40 0.30 -1.69 1.82
N VAL A 41 1.58 -2.02 1.85
CA VAL A 41 2.45 -2.15 0.68
C VAL A 41 2.62 -3.64 0.39
N GLY A 42 2.10 -4.11 -0.74
CA GLY A 42 2.18 -5.50 -1.19
C GLY A 42 0.95 -6.38 -0.87
N SER A 43 1.06 -7.71 -0.89
CA SER A 43 2.26 -8.52 -1.14
C SER A 43 2.73 -8.51 -2.60
N GLU A 44 1.84 -8.29 -3.57
CA GLU A 44 2.21 -8.26 -4.98
C GLU A 44 2.94 -6.96 -5.35
N MET A 45 4.23 -6.88 -5.04
CA MET A 45 5.08 -5.69 -5.20
C MET A 45 6.30 -5.92 -6.10
N ALA A 46 6.23 -6.91 -7.00
CA ALA A 46 7.40 -7.41 -7.73
C ALA A 46 8.00 -6.42 -8.76
N ALA A 47 7.25 -5.42 -9.23
CA ALA A 47 7.79 -4.37 -10.08
C ALA A 47 8.39 -3.19 -9.27
N GLY A 48 8.30 -3.24 -7.94
CA GLY A 48 8.75 -2.18 -7.02
C GLY A 48 7.65 -1.17 -6.67
N ILE A 49 7.82 -0.53 -5.51
CA ILE A 49 6.99 0.59 -5.04
C ILE A 49 7.95 1.68 -4.58
N LYS A 50 7.79 2.92 -5.06
CA LYS A 50 8.73 4.04 -4.85
C LYS A 50 7.97 5.34 -4.60
N GLU A 51 8.54 6.28 -3.85
CA GLU A 51 7.93 7.60 -3.60
C GLU A 51 6.44 7.51 -3.18
N LEU A 52 6.17 6.72 -2.14
CA LEU A 52 4.86 6.62 -1.50
C LEU A 52 4.85 7.47 -0.23
N HIS A 53 4.05 8.53 -0.22
CA HIS A 53 3.88 9.43 0.91
C HIS A 53 2.51 9.19 1.56
N VAL A 54 2.51 9.08 2.89
CA VAL A 54 1.29 8.97 3.70
C VAL A 54 1.34 10.01 4.80
N GLU A 55 0.46 11.00 4.73
CA GLU A 55 0.50 12.17 5.61
C GLU A 55 -0.90 12.61 6.04
N GLU A 56 -1.01 13.29 7.18
CA GLU A 56 -2.29 13.85 7.67
C GLU A 56 -3.47 12.85 7.71
N CYS A 57 -3.21 11.56 7.92
CA CYS A 57 -4.25 10.55 8.01
C CYS A 57 -4.58 10.21 9.47
N LEU A 58 -5.84 9.90 9.73
CA LEU A 58 -6.29 9.37 11.01
C LEU A 58 -6.55 7.87 10.88
N PHE A 59 -5.74 7.06 11.54
CA PHE A 59 -5.94 5.61 11.63
C PHE A 59 -6.63 5.30 12.96
N ARG A 60 -7.86 4.80 12.89
CA ARG A 60 -8.65 4.42 14.06
C ARG A 60 -8.93 2.92 13.95
N ASN A 61 -8.80 2.18 15.05
CA ASN A 61 -9.11 0.74 15.16
C ASN A 61 -8.57 -0.19 14.05
N THR A 62 -7.53 0.22 13.32
CA THR A 62 -6.83 -0.66 12.37
C THR A 62 -5.83 -1.53 13.13
N ASP A 63 -5.68 -2.80 12.74
CA ASP A 63 -4.71 -3.71 13.38
C ASP A 63 -3.27 -3.18 13.27
N ARG A 64 -2.95 -2.50 12.16
CA ARG A 64 -1.63 -1.96 11.83
C ARG A 64 -1.79 -0.63 11.10
N GLY A 65 -1.00 0.39 11.45
CA GLY A 65 -0.97 1.66 10.72
C GLY A 65 -0.33 1.51 9.33
N LEU A 66 0.94 1.09 9.31
CA LEU A 66 1.67 0.74 8.07
C LEU A 66 2.00 -0.75 8.08
N ARG A 67 1.75 -1.45 6.97
CA ARG A 67 2.07 -2.87 6.82
C ARG A 67 2.81 -3.12 5.51
N ILE A 68 3.96 -3.78 5.56
CA ILE A 68 4.71 -4.18 4.36
C ILE A 68 4.69 -5.71 4.25
N LYS A 69 4.25 -6.21 3.10
CA LYS A 69 4.22 -7.63 2.73
C LYS A 69 4.95 -7.79 1.40
N THR A 70 5.63 -8.91 1.17
CA THR A 70 6.25 -9.25 -0.12
C THR A 70 5.99 -10.69 -0.50
#